data_AF-A0A4Z0NXT8-F1
#
_entry.id   AF-A0A4Z0NXT8-F1
#
_cell.length_a   1.000
_cell.length_b   1.000
_cell.length_c   1.000
_cell.angle_alpha   90.00
_cell.angle_beta   90.00
_cell.angle_gamma   90.00
#
_symmetry.space_group_name_H-M   'P 1'
#
loop_
_entity.id
_entity.type
_entity.pdbx_description
1 polymer ?
#
loop_
_entity_poly.entity_id
_entity_poly.type
_entity_poly.pdbx_seq_one_letter_code
_entity_poly.pdbx_strand_id
1 'polypeptide(L)'
;MGTTTMGVKLDDATRERIKMAASRIDRTPHWLIKQAIFSYLDKLENSDTLPELPALFAGAANESEEPVAPQDEPHQPFLEFAEQILPQSVSRAAITAAWRRPETDAVSML
;
A
#
# COMPACT_ATOMS: atom_id res chain seq x y z
N MET A 1 -2.03 -22.35 -1.96
CA MET A 1 -2.12 -21.08 -1.21
C MET A 1 -1.00 -20.18 -1.73
N GLY A 2 -1.31 -19.17 -2.54
CA GLY A 2 -0.28 -18.29 -3.13
C GLY A 2 0.32 -17.34 -2.08
N THR A 3 1.63 -17.11 -2.13
CA THR A 3 2.31 -16.10 -1.29
C THR A 3 2.53 -14.83 -2.11
N THR A 4 2.11 -13.67 -1.60
CA THR A 4 2.33 -12.36 -2.23
C THR A 4 3.31 -11.54 -1.38
N THR A 5 4.30 -10.93 -2.02
CA THR A 5 5.26 -10.04 -1.35
C THR A 5 4.71 -8.61 -1.33
N MET A 6 4.61 -8.02 -0.14
CA MET A 6 4.20 -6.63 0.06
C MET A 6 5.39 -5.78 0.50
N GLY A 7 5.63 -4.66 -0.19
CA GLY A 7 6.67 -3.70 0.18
C GLY A 7 6.18 -2.71 1.23
N VAL A 8 7.04 -2.36 2.18
CA VAL A 8 6.76 -1.35 3.23
C VAL A 8 7.81 -0.25 3.14
N LYS A 9 7.36 1.01 3.07
CA LYS A 9 8.24 2.19 3.15
C LYS A 9 8.47 2.53 4.61
N LEU A 10 9.73 2.60 5.01
CA LEU A 10 10.17 2.97 6.36
C LEU A 10 11.27 4.02 6.22
N ASP A 11 11.30 4.97 7.14
CA ASP A 11 12.44 5.86 7.32
C ASP A 11 13.63 5.09 7.94
N ASP A 12 14.83 5.65 7.78
CA ASP A 12 16.07 4.99 8.21
C ASP A 12 16.12 4.79 9.73
N ALA A 13 15.53 5.69 10.52
CA ALA A 13 15.50 5.55 11.97
C ALA A 13 14.63 4.36 12.40
N THR A 14 13.44 4.18 11.80
CA THR A 14 12.58 3.02 12.07
C THR A 14 13.23 1.73 11.62
N ARG A 15 13.90 1.73 10.46
CA ARG A 15 14.65 0.57 9.96
C ARG A 15 15.72 0.11 10.95
N GLU A 16 16.50 1.03 11.51
CA GLU A 16 17.55 0.67 12.47
C GLU A 16 16.96 0.18 13.80
N ARG A 17 15.86 0.77 14.28
CA ARG A 17 15.12 0.28 15.46
C ARG A 17 14.67 -1.16 15.29
N ILE A 18 14.09 -1.49 14.13
CA ILE A 18 13.65 -2.87 13.82
C ILE A 18 14.85 -3.82 13.81
N LYS A 19 15.97 -3.41 13.20
CA LYS A 19 17.18 -4.21 13.14
C LYS A 19 17.75 -4.51 14.52
N MET A 20 17.90 -3.49 15.38
CA MET A 20 18.37 -3.67 16.75
C MET A 20 17.43 -4.55 17.58
N ALA A 21 16.11 -4.35 17.46
CA ALA A 21 15.12 -5.16 18.17
C ALA A 21 15.18 -6.64 17.74
N ALA A 22 15.32 -6.90 16.44
CA ALA A 22 15.45 -8.25 15.91
C ALA A 22 16.76 -8.92 16.38
N SER A 23 17.88 -8.19 16.37
CA SER A 23 19.17 -8.69 16.89
C SER A 23 19.11 -9.04 18.37
N ARG A 24 18.37 -8.29 19.19
CA ARG A 24 18.22 -8.55 20.63
C ARG A 24 17.54 -9.88 20.94
N ILE A 25 16.67 -10.35 20.04
CA ILE A 25 15.93 -11.61 20.18
C ILE A 25 16.49 -12.72 19.27
N ASP A 26 17.67 -12.49 18.67
CA ASP A 26 18.32 -13.41 17.74
C ASP A 26 17.42 -13.84 16.56
N ARG A 27 16.77 -12.84 15.92
CA ARG A 27 15.91 -13.05 14.74
C ARG A 27 16.23 -12.05 13.65
N THR A 28 15.70 -12.33 12.45
CA THR A 28 15.86 -11.42 11.31
C THR A 28 14.82 -10.29 11.34
N PRO A 29 15.13 -9.10 10.79
CA PRO A 29 14.16 -8.00 10.67
C PRO A 29 12.86 -8.42 9.96
N HIS A 30 12.96 -9.24 8.92
CA HIS A 30 11.79 -9.75 8.19
C HIS A 30 10.91 -10.63 9.08
N TRP A 31 11.49 -11.53 9.89
CA TRP A 31 10.73 -12.34 10.83
C TRP A 31 9.99 -11.45 11.86
N LEU A 32 10.67 -10.44 12.40
CA LEU A 32 10.08 -9.51 13.37
C LEU A 32 8.89 -8.75 12.79
N ILE A 33 9.02 -8.21 11.56
CA ILE A 33 7.93 -7.50 10.87
C ILE A 33 6.74 -8.44 10.66
N LYS A 34 6.98 -9.67 10.19
CA LYS A 34 5.92 -10.66 9.98
C LYS A 34 5.20 -11.02 11.28
N GLN A 35 5.95 -11.20 12.37
CA GLN A 35 5.39 -11.52 13.68
C GLN A 35 4.58 -10.36 14.27
N ALA A 36 5.03 -9.12 14.07
CA ALA A 36 4.31 -7.93 14.50
C ALA A 36 2.96 -7.80 13.79
N ILE A 37 2.91 -8.08 12.47
CA ILE A 37 1.65 -8.08 11.70
C ILE A 37 0.67 -9.11 12.27
N PHE A 38 1.10 -10.35 12.48
CA PHE A 38 0.21 -11.39 13.03
C PHE A 38 -0.28 -11.06 14.44
N SER A 39 0.61 -10.60 15.32
CA SER A 39 0.23 -10.21 16.67
C SER A 39 -0.75 -9.04 16.70
N TYR A 40 -0.64 -8.10 15.75
CA TYR A 40 -1.55 -6.97 15.66
C TYR A 40 -2.93 -7.39 15.13
N LEU A 41 -2.98 -8.24 14.12
CA LEU A 41 -4.24 -8.79 13.59
C LEU A 41 -4.98 -9.64 14.65
N ASP A 42 -4.26 -10.51 15.36
CA ASP A 42 -4.84 -11.35 16.42
C ASP A 42 -5.47 -10.49 17.53
N LYS A 43 -4.86 -9.36 17.90
CA LYS A 43 -5.44 -8.41 18.86
C LYS A 43 -6.70 -7.73 18.33
N LEU A 44 -6.71 -7.35 17.05
CA LEU A 44 -7.88 -6.75 16.40
C LEU A 44 -9.06 -7.73 16.31
N GLU A 45 -8.77 -8.99 15.97
CA GLU A 45 -9.79 -10.03 15.80
C GLU A 45 -10.40 -10.47 17.14
N ASN A 46 -9.60 -10.53 18.20
CA ASN A 46 -10.07 -10.95 19.52
C ASN A 46 -10.80 -9.86 20.31
N SER A 47 -11.13 -8.72 19.68
CA SER A 47 -11.90 -7.61 20.30
C SER A 47 -11.30 -7.08 21.61
N ASP A 48 -10.00 -7.25 21.82
CA ASP A 48 -9.32 -6.60 22.92
C ASP A 48 -9.27 -5.13 22.50
N THR A 49 -10.15 -4.31 23.09
CA THR A 49 -10.27 -2.89 22.77
C THR A 49 -8.88 -2.28 22.84
N LEU A 50 -8.26 -2.06 21.69
CA LEU A 50 -6.97 -1.39 21.58
C LEU A 50 -7.14 -0.06 22.30
N PRO A 51 -6.45 0.16 23.43
CA PRO A 51 -6.36 1.49 23.96
C PRO A 51 -5.54 2.25 22.92
N GLU A 52 -6.20 3.23 22.32
CA GLU A 52 -5.56 4.40 21.74
C GLU A 52 -4.72 4.12 20.47
N LEU A 53 -5.37 4.26 19.31
CA LEU A 53 -4.79 4.88 18.12
C LEU A 53 -5.28 6.36 18.05
N PRO A 54 -4.86 7.30 18.92
CA PRO A 54 -5.41 8.67 18.90
C PRO A 54 -4.49 9.64 18.15
N ALA A 55 -3.35 9.17 17.60
CA ALA A 55 -2.32 10.07 17.07
C ALA A 55 -1.93 9.80 15.61
N LEU A 56 -2.03 8.57 15.10
CA LEU A 56 -1.66 8.28 13.70
C LEU A 56 -2.74 8.69 12.68
N PHE A 57 -4.02 8.66 13.08
CA PHE A 57 -5.09 9.26 12.28
C PHE A 57 -5.24 10.76 12.53
N ALA A 58 -4.93 11.26 13.74
CA ALA A 58 -5.02 12.69 14.04
C ALA A 58 -3.90 13.53 13.40
N GLY A 59 -2.71 12.95 13.14
CA GLY A 59 -1.64 13.62 12.39
C GLY A 59 -1.86 13.63 10.87
N ALA A 60 -2.59 12.64 10.33
CA ALA A 60 -3.02 12.64 8.93
C ALA A 60 -4.31 13.46 8.69
N ALA A 61 -5.03 13.81 9.77
CA ALA A 61 -6.23 14.64 9.71
C ALA A 61 -5.99 16.12 10.06
N ASN A 62 -4.82 16.50 10.60
CA ASN A 62 -4.55 17.88 11.04
C ASN A 62 -3.62 18.71 10.13
N GLU A 63 -3.17 18.20 8.98
CA GLU A 63 -2.51 19.08 7.99
C GLU A 63 -3.51 19.85 7.10
N SER A 64 -4.81 19.79 7.40
CA SER A 64 -5.85 20.40 6.55
C SER A 64 -6.81 21.35 7.28
N GLU A 65 -6.52 21.76 8.52
CA GLU A 65 -7.27 22.82 9.22
C GLU A 65 -6.48 24.14 9.29
N GLU A 66 -5.85 24.53 8.18
CA GLU A 66 -6.03 25.92 7.76
C GLU A 66 -7.44 26.04 7.18
N PRO A 67 -8.13 27.19 7.27
CA PRO A 67 -9.38 27.38 6.55
C PRO A 67 -9.04 27.38 5.07
N VAL A 68 -9.00 26.18 4.49
CA VAL A 68 -8.84 25.94 3.07
C VAL A 68 -10.11 26.50 2.45
N ALA A 69 -10.03 27.74 1.96
CA ALA A 69 -10.93 28.24 0.94
C ALA A 69 -11.18 27.10 -0.05
N PRO A 70 -12.43 26.81 -0.45
CA PRO A 70 -12.79 25.59 -1.17
C PRO A 70 -11.78 25.37 -2.30
N GLN A 71 -10.81 24.51 -2.03
CA GLN A 71 -9.84 24.12 -3.02
C GLN A 71 -10.66 23.23 -3.93
N ASP A 72 -10.72 23.60 -5.20
CA ASP A 72 -11.22 22.73 -6.25
C ASP A 72 -10.41 21.43 -6.16
N GLU A 73 -10.95 20.48 -5.38
CA GLU A 73 -10.40 19.16 -5.22
C GLU A 73 -10.33 18.59 -6.64
N PRO A 74 -9.14 18.22 -7.13
CA PRO A 74 -8.99 17.87 -8.53
C PRO A 74 -9.94 16.71 -8.79
N HIS A 75 -10.97 16.93 -9.61
CA HIS A 75 -11.94 15.90 -9.91
C HIS A 75 -11.18 14.74 -10.55
N GLN A 76 -11.13 13.60 -9.86
CA GLN A 76 -10.50 12.36 -10.34
C GLN A 76 -11.59 11.42 -10.85
N PRO A 77 -12.15 11.67 -12.04
CA PRO A 77 -13.12 10.76 -12.62
C PRO A 77 -12.43 9.41 -12.82
N PHE A 78 -13.19 8.33 -12.65
CA PHE A 78 -12.73 6.95 -12.79
C PHE A 78 -11.78 6.43 -11.70
N LEU A 79 -11.57 7.13 -10.58
CA LEU A 79 -10.79 6.57 -9.47
C LEU A 79 -11.41 5.26 -8.93
N GLU A 80 -12.73 5.27 -8.71
CA GLU A 80 -13.49 4.08 -8.33
C GLU A 80 -13.35 2.92 -9.35
N PHE A 81 -13.27 3.26 -10.63
CA PHE A 81 -13.04 2.27 -11.69
C PHE A 81 -11.59 1.76 -11.68
N ALA A 82 -10.61 2.64 -11.47
CA ALA A 82 -9.19 2.29 -11.43
C ALA A 82 -8.85 1.32 -10.30
N GLU A 83 -9.52 1.46 -9.15
CA GLU A 83 -9.38 0.53 -8.01
C GLU A 83 -9.84 -0.90 -8.34
N GLN A 84 -10.73 -1.06 -9.32
CA GLN A 84 -11.25 -2.37 -9.76
C GLN A 84 -10.40 -2.99 -10.88
N ILE A 85 -9.40 -2.28 -11.42
CA ILE A 85 -8.55 -2.81 -12.49
C ILE A 85 -7.56 -3.81 -11.89
N LEU A 86 -7.78 -5.10 -12.16
CA LEU A 86 -6.86 -6.16 -11.79
C LEU A 86 -5.49 -5.96 -12.47
N PRO A 87 -4.36 -6.18 -11.76
CA PRO A 87 -3.04 -6.18 -12.35
C PRO A 87 -2.97 -7.14 -13.54
N GLN A 88 -2.44 -6.67 -14.67
CA GLN A 88 -2.33 -7.50 -15.87
C GLN A 88 -1.26 -8.58 -15.65
N SER A 89 -1.67 -9.85 -15.65
CA SER A 89 -0.71 -10.96 -15.59
C SER A 89 0.02 -11.13 -16.93
N VAL A 90 1.21 -11.75 -16.90
CA VAL A 90 2.00 -12.07 -18.11
C VAL A 90 1.16 -12.87 -19.11
N SER A 91 0.38 -13.84 -18.64
CA SER A 91 -0.52 -14.63 -19.49
C SER A 91 -1.63 -13.79 -20.11
N ARG A 92 -2.25 -12.89 -19.35
CA ARG A 92 -3.29 -11.99 -19.87
C ARG A 92 -2.70 -11.03 -20.89
N ALA A 93 -1.49 -10.50 -20.65
CA ALA A 93 -0.77 -9.65 -21.59
C ALA A 93 -0.49 -10.39 -22.91
N ALA A 94 0.05 -11.62 -22.85
CA ALA A 94 0.32 -12.44 -24.03
C ALA A 94 -0.94 -12.75 -24.85
N ILE A 95 -2.04 -13.13 -24.18
CA ILE A 95 -3.33 -13.36 -24.84
C ILE A 95 -3.83 -12.08 -25.52
N THR A 96 -3.80 -10.94 -24.82
CA THR A 96 -4.30 -9.68 -25.39
C THR A 96 -3.40 -9.13 -26.49
N ALA A 97 -2.09 -9.36 -26.44
CA ALA A 97 -1.15 -8.90 -27.46
C ALA A 97 -1.38 -9.59 -28.82
N ALA A 98 -1.84 -10.84 -28.81
CA ALA A 98 -2.20 -11.57 -30.04
C ALA A 98 -3.39 -10.94 -30.80
N TRP A 99 -4.21 -10.13 -30.13
CA TRP A 99 -5.45 -9.56 -30.69
C TRP A 99 -5.48 -8.02 -30.67
N ARG A 100 -4.38 -7.37 -30.30
CA ARG A 100 -4.29 -5.90 -30.24
C ARG A 100 -3.21 -5.40 -31.21
N ARG A 101 -3.55 -4.36 -31.96
CA ARG A 101 -2.59 -3.60 -32.74
C ARG A 101 -1.92 -2.57 -31.83
N PRO A 102 -0.58 -2.46 -31.81
CA PRO A 102 0.12 -1.41 -31.07
C PRO A 102 -0.39 -0.03 -31.46
N GLU A 103 -0.51 0.87 -30.48
CA GLU A 103 -1.05 2.22 -30.70
C GLU A 103 -0.28 2.98 -31.79
N THR A 104 1.05 2.86 -31.79
CA THR A 104 1.93 3.43 -32.83
C THR A 104 1.60 2.98 -34.25
N ASP A 105 1.05 1.77 -34.39
CA ASP A 105 0.71 1.18 -35.69
C ASP A 105 -0.74 1.48 -36.08
N ALA A 106 -1.56 1.96 -35.13
CA ALA A 106 -2.96 2.31 -35.31
C ALA A 106 -3.15 3.81 -35.62
N VAL A 107 -2.20 4.66 -35.23
CA VAL A 107 -2.20 6.09 -35.56
C VAL A 107 -1.58 6.31 -36.94
N SER A 108 -2.29 7.03 -37.81
CA SER A 108 -1.75 7.42 -39.11
C SER A 108 -0.64 8.45 -38.91
N MET A 109 0.58 8.13 -39.33
CA MET A 109 1.68 9.09 -39.36
C MET A 109 1.40 10.10 -40.49
N LEU A 110 1.01 11.32 -40.12
CA LEU A 110 0.92 12.49 -41.00
C LEU A 110 2.25 13.26 -40.96
#